data_AF-A0A7K9YC96-F1
#
_entry.id   AF-A0A7K9YC96-F1
#
_cell.length_a   1.000
_cell.length_b   1.000
_cell.length_c   1.000
_cell.angle_alpha   90.00
_cell.angle_beta   90.00
_cell.angle_gamma   90.00
#
_symmetry.space_group_name_H-M   'P 1'
#
loop_
_entity.id
_entity.type
_entity.pdbx_description
1 polymer ?
#
loop_
_entity_poly.entity_id
_entity_poly.type
_entity_poly.pdbx_seq_one_letter_code
_entity_poly.pdbx_strand_id
1 'polypeptide(L)' 'ETREFAEGTECFECHPECERIEGGITCNGSGADTCTRCAHYRDGPHCV' A
#
# COMPACT_ATOMS: atom_id res chain seq x y z
N GLU A 1 1.80 8.96 -9.92
CA GLU A 1 0.46 9.00 -9.31
C GLU A 1 0.53 8.33 -7.96
N THR A 2 -0.10 8.94 -6.96
CA THR A 2 -0.06 8.48 -5.58
C THR A 2 -1.02 7.30 -5.43
N ARG A 3 -0.57 6.25 -4.74
CA ARG A 3 -1.38 5.05 -4.51
C ARG A 3 -2.25 5.33 -3.30
N GLU A 4 -3.55 5.11 -3.40
CA GLU A 4 -4.50 5.44 -2.34
C GLU A 4 -5.45 4.27 -2.09
N PHE A 5 -5.99 4.22 -0.86
CA PHE A 5 -7.10 3.35 -0.48
C PHE A 5 -8.22 4.21 0.11
N ALA A 6 -9.46 3.74 0.00
CA ALA A 6 -10.61 4.44 0.55
C ALA A 6 -10.91 3.92 1.96
N GLU A 7 -11.06 4.84 2.91
CA GLU A 7 -11.61 4.55 4.22
C GLU A 7 -12.83 5.46 4.43
N GLY A 8 -14.03 4.88 4.31
CA GLY A 8 -15.28 5.64 4.29
C GLY A 8 -15.45 6.43 2.99
N THR A 9 -15.50 7.76 3.09
CA THR A 9 -15.66 8.69 1.95
C THR A 9 -14.37 9.41 1.59
N GLU A 10 -13.27 9.12 2.29
CA GLU A 10 -12.00 9.79 2.14
C GLU A 10 -10.95 8.82 1.55
N CYS A 11 -10.02 9.38 0.78
CA CYS A 11 -8.88 8.66 0.23
C CYS A 11 -7.65 8.93 1.10
N PHE A 12 -6.91 7.87 1.40
CA PHE A 12 -5.68 7.92 2.17
C PHE A 12 -4.54 7.31 1.38
N GLU A 13 -3.35 7.89 1.52
CA GLU A 13 -2.17 7.41 0.82
C GLU A 13 -1.69 6.06 1.38
N CYS A 14 -1.30 5.17 0.47
CA CYS A 14 -0.59 3.95 0.79
C CYS A 14 0.82 4.25 1.29
N HIS A 15 1.41 3.30 2.02
CA HIS A 15 2.83 3.34 2.35
C HIS A 15 3.70 3.41 1.07
N PRO A 16 4.80 4.19 1.05
CA PRO A 16 5.67 4.31 -0.12
C PRO A 16 6.25 2.96 -0.60
N GLU A 17 6.42 2.01 0.33
CA GLU A 17 6.92 0.66 0.05
C GLU A 17 5.88 -0.30 -0.58
N CYS A 18 4.63 0.12 -0.81
CA CYS A 18 3.64 -0.75 -1.46
C CYS A 18 3.81 -0.75 -2.99
N GLU A 19 4.07 -1.88 -3.63
CA GLU A 19 4.27 -1.95 -5.10
C GLU A 19 3.04 -1.44 -5.87
N ARG A 20 3.25 -0.62 -6.92
CA ARG A 20 2.15 -0.19 -7.78
C ARG A 20 1.61 -1.39 -8.56
N ILE A 21 0.31 -1.67 -8.40
CA ILE A 21 -0.38 -2.74 -9.11
C ILE A 21 -1.32 -2.11 -10.14
N GLU A 22 -1.02 -2.34 -11.42
CA GLU A 22 -1.86 -1.85 -12.52
C GLU A 22 -3.21 -2.61 -12.54
N GLY A 23 -4.32 -1.88 -12.48
CA GLY A 23 -5.67 -2.46 -12.49
C GLY A 23 -6.08 -3.17 -11.20
N GLY A 24 -5.34 -3.00 -10.10
CA GLY A 24 -5.62 -3.65 -8.81
C GLY A 24 -5.41 -2.76 -7.59
N ILE A 25 -5.78 -3.28 -6.42
CA ILE A 25 -5.60 -2.61 -5.14
C ILE A 25 -4.14 -2.72 -4.71
N THR A 26 -3.54 -1.61 -4.28
CA THR A 26 -2.13 -1.55 -3.88
C THR A 26 -1.93 -1.73 -2.36
N CYS A 27 -2.84 -1.18 -1.56
CA CYS A 27 -2.83 -1.30 -0.11
C CYS A 27 -4.28 -1.30 0.43
N ASN A 28 -4.44 -1.74 1.67
CA ASN A 28 -5.71 -1.66 2.40
C ASN A 28 -5.59 -0.81 3.68
N GLY A 29 -4.55 0.04 3.72
CA GLY A 29 -4.15 0.83 4.87
C GLY A 29 -2.94 1.70 4.53
N SER A 30 -2.63 2.65 5.40
CA SER A 30 -1.47 3.54 5.25
C SER A 30 -0.16 2.92 5.77
N GLY A 31 -0.25 1.79 6.50
CA GLY A 31 0.89 1.10 7.09
C GLY A 31 1.66 0.21 6.11
N ALA A 32 2.97 0.05 6.35
CA ALA A 32 3.85 -0.79 5.54
C ALA A 32 3.50 -2.30 5.57
N ASP A 33 2.71 -2.72 6.54
CA ASP A 33 2.17 -4.08 6.72
C ASP A 33 0.86 -4.31 5.96
N THR A 34 0.25 -3.25 5.45
CA THR A 34 -1.05 -3.30 4.76
C THR A 34 -0.92 -3.27 3.23
N CYS A 35 0.32 -3.34 2.72
CA CYS A 35 0.60 -3.46 1.31
C CYS A 35 0.15 -4.84 0.79
N THR A 36 -0.52 -4.87 -0.36
CA THR A 36 -0.81 -6.13 -1.06
C THR A 36 0.48 -6.80 -1.52
N ARG A 37 1.46 -5.99 -1.97
CA ARG A 37 2.81 -6.44 -2.36
C ARG A 37 3.84 -5.36 -2.03
N CYS A 38 5.05 -5.76 -1.63
CA CYS A 38 6.14 -4.82 -1.34
C CYS A 38 6.89 -4.46 -2.63
N ALA A 39 7.22 -3.17 -2.79
CA ALA A 39 7.99 -2.66 -3.92
C ALA A 39 9.46 -3.11 -3.87
N HIS A 40 10.03 -3.19 -2.66
CA HIS A 40 11.43 -3.57 -2.43
C HIS A 40 11.54 -4.89 -1.65
N TYR A 41 11.70 -4.83 -0.33
CA TYR A 41 11.90 -5.99 0.53
C TYR A 41 10.79 -6.14 1.57
N ARG A 42 10.75 -7.29 2.23
CA ARG A 42 9.82 -7.58 3.32
C ARG A 42 10.60 -8.06 4.53
N ASP A 43 10.46 -7.37 5.65
CA ASP A 43 10.99 -7.77 6.94
C ASP A 43 9.82 -8.15 7.88
N GLY A 44 9.59 -9.46 8.01
CA GLY A 44 8.42 -9.98 8.72
C GLY A 44 7.10 -9.48 8.08
N PRO A 45 6.21 -8.81 8.83
CA PRO A 45 4.97 -8.27 8.28
C PRO A 45 5.15 -6.94 7.54
N HIS A 46 6.28 -6.23 7.71
CA HIS A 46 6.45 -4.88 7.19
C HIS A 46 7.22 -4.86 5.86
N CYS A 47 6.76 -4.07 4.89
CA CYS A 47 7.51 -3.75 3.68
C CYS A 47 8.56 -2.66 3.97
N VAL A 48 9.79 -2.84 3.48
CA VAL A 48 10.95 -1.96 3.69
C VAL A 48 11.78 -1.78 2.44
#